data_AF-A0A1F8SEC7-F1
#
_entry.id   AF-A0A1F8SEC7-F1
#
_cell.length_a   1.000
_cell.length_b   1.000
_cell.length_c   1.000
_cell.angle_alpha   90.00
_cell.angle_beta   90.00
_cell.angle_gamma   90.00
#
_symmetry.space_group_name_H-M   'P 1'
#
loop_
_entity.id
_entity.type
_entity.pdbx_description
1 polymer ?
#
loop_
_entity_poly.entity_id
_entity_poly.type
_entity_poly.pdbx_seq_one_letter_code
_entity_poly.pdbx_strand_id
1 'polypeptide(L)'
;MLILLSIIQLGFMLGAQIGLINATRETARFGSLSPTTENSASANGAAVNGYLESSSLPQNVPGYSSANLGTHGVSYCQYQNPGASSYSVRLIVEARYRHPLFVPLVGIILDGFDGTMDGNLAVSTREQFRVENMPLNLSEVDALAACP
;
A
#
# COMPACT_ATOMS: atom_id res chain seq x y z
N MET A 1 -27.95 18.97 -13.30
CA MET A 1 -26.62 18.51 -13.75
C MET A 1 -25.66 18.16 -12.62
N LEU A 2 -25.77 18.77 -11.43
CA LEU A 2 -24.93 18.43 -10.27
C LEU A 2 -24.97 16.94 -9.89
N ILE A 3 -26.15 16.31 -9.91
CA ILE A 3 -26.30 14.87 -9.61
C ILE A 3 -25.47 14.01 -10.57
N LEU A 4 -25.51 14.29 -11.87
CA LEU A 4 -24.75 13.54 -12.88
C LEU A 4 -23.23 13.68 -12.66
N LEU A 5 -22.75 14.90 -12.40
CA LEU A 5 -21.33 15.15 -12.10
C LEU A 5 -20.88 14.46 -10.81
N SER A 6 -21.76 14.39 -9.82
CA SER A 6 -21.51 13.68 -8.55
C SER A 6 -21.32 12.18 -8.77
N ILE A 7 -22.18 11.56 -9.59
CA ILE A 7 -22.09 10.14 -9.93
C ILE A 7 -20.77 9.84 -10.66
N ILE A 8 -20.38 10.69 -11.61
CA ILE A 8 -19.13 10.54 -12.35
C ILE A 8 -17.92 10.65 -11.41
N GLN A 9 -17.91 11.64 -10.50
CA GLN A 9 -16.83 11.80 -9.52
C GLN A 9 -16.72 10.58 -8.60
N LEU A 10 -17.84 10.09 -8.07
CA LEU A 10 -17.86 8.89 -7.23
C LEU A 10 -17.34 7.66 -7.99
N GLY A 11 -17.70 7.51 -9.27
CA GLY A 11 -17.19 6.44 -10.13
C GLY A 11 -15.67 6.50 -10.31
N PHE A 12 -15.12 7.70 -10.54
CA PHE A 12 -13.67 7.91 -10.66
C PHE A 12 -12.94 7.57 -9.35
N MET A 13 -13.44 8.05 -8.21
CA MET A 13 -12.86 7.75 -6.90
C MET A 13 -12.92 6.26 -6.56
N LEU A 14 -14.04 5.60 -6.85
CA LEU A 14 -14.18 4.16 -6.63
C LEU A 14 -13.20 3.37 -7.52
N GLY A 15 -13.07 3.77 -8.78
CA GLY A 15 -12.09 3.18 -9.71
C GLY A 15 -10.65 3.36 -9.21
N ALA A 16 -10.30 4.56 -8.75
CA ALA A 16 -9.00 4.85 -8.16
C ALA A 16 -8.73 4.07 -6.87
N GLN A 17 -9.75 3.87 -6.02
CA GLN A 17 -9.63 3.06 -4.80
C GLN A 17 -9.41 1.58 -5.11
N ILE A 18 -10.16 1.02 -6.07
CA ILE A 18 -9.94 -0.37 -6.52
C ILE A 18 -8.55 -0.50 -7.14
N GLY A 19 -8.12 0.48 -7.94
CA GLY A 19 -6.78 0.57 -8.49
C GLY A 19 -5.69 0.58 -7.41
N LEU A 20 -5.87 1.35 -6.34
CA LEU A 20 -4.93 1.45 -5.23
C LEU A 20 -4.78 0.10 -4.48
N ILE A 21 -5.89 -0.59 -4.23
CA ILE A 21 -5.91 -1.92 -3.61
C ILE A 21 -5.20 -2.93 -4.53
N ASN A 22 -5.53 -2.94 -5.82
CA ASN A 22 -4.88 -3.83 -6.79
C ASN A 22 -3.37 -3.56 -6.88
N ALA A 23 -2.97 -2.29 -6.88
CA ALA A 23 -1.57 -1.91 -6.92
C ALA A 23 -0.79 -2.45 -5.71
N THR A 24 -1.31 -2.22 -4.50
CA THR A 24 -0.65 -2.70 -3.27
C THR A 24 -0.64 -4.21 -3.17
N ARG A 25 -1.70 -4.89 -3.59
CA ARG A 25 -1.74 -6.35 -3.68
C ARG A 25 -0.72 -6.91 -4.65
N GLU A 26 -0.59 -6.31 -5.83
CA GLU A 26 0.38 -6.75 -6.83
C GLU A 26 1.82 -6.49 -6.37
N THR A 27 2.08 -5.34 -5.77
CA THR A 27 3.36 -5.04 -5.13
C THR A 27 3.68 -6.04 -4.02
N ALA A 28 2.68 -6.44 -3.22
CA ALA A 28 2.87 -7.43 -2.16
C ALA A 28 3.19 -8.82 -2.75
N ARG A 29 2.55 -9.20 -3.87
CA ARG A 29 2.92 -10.42 -4.60
C ARG A 29 4.35 -10.34 -5.11
N PHE A 30 4.73 -9.26 -5.78
CA PHE A 30 6.08 -9.05 -6.27
C PHE A 30 7.13 -9.16 -5.15
N GLY A 31 6.91 -8.46 -4.03
CA GLY A 31 7.85 -8.46 -2.90
C GLY A 31 7.86 -9.76 -2.08
N SER A 32 6.80 -10.56 -2.12
CA SER A 32 6.72 -11.86 -1.43
C SER A 32 7.70 -12.89 -2.01
N LEU A 33 8.09 -12.73 -3.27
CA LEU A 33 9.01 -13.62 -3.97
C LEU A 33 10.49 -13.32 -3.69
N SER A 34 10.79 -12.19 -3.04
CA SER A 34 12.16 -11.79 -2.71
C SER A 34 12.58 -12.40 -1.37
N PRO A 35 13.53 -13.36 -1.35
CA PRO A 35 13.97 -13.96 -0.10
C PRO A 35 14.55 -12.90 0.83
N THR A 36 14.03 -12.85 2.05
CA THR A 36 14.28 -11.76 2.99
C THR A 36 14.80 -12.28 4.33
N THR A 37 15.97 -11.79 4.73
CA THR A 37 16.55 -11.90 6.07
C THR A 37 16.75 -10.48 6.62
N GLU A 38 17.23 -10.34 7.86
CA GLU A 38 17.58 -9.03 8.42
C GLU A 38 18.51 -8.20 7.54
N ASN A 39 19.46 -8.86 6.85
CA ASN A 39 20.47 -8.19 6.04
C ASN A 39 19.96 -7.75 4.66
N SER A 40 18.89 -8.38 4.15
CA SER A 40 18.30 -8.04 2.85
C SER A 40 17.01 -7.23 2.94
N ALA A 41 16.37 -7.15 4.11
CA ALA A 41 15.07 -6.51 4.28
C ALA A 41 15.02 -5.04 3.84
N SER A 42 16.05 -4.25 4.15
CA SER A 42 16.11 -2.83 3.73
C SER A 42 16.22 -2.70 2.21
N ALA A 43 17.12 -3.48 1.58
CA ALA A 43 17.32 -3.45 0.14
C ALA A 43 16.08 -3.96 -0.62
N ASN A 44 15.48 -5.06 -0.16
CA ASN A 44 14.24 -5.60 -0.73
C ASN A 44 13.09 -4.61 -0.54
N GLY A 45 13.00 -3.95 0.62
CA GLY A 45 11.96 -2.94 0.90
C GLY A 45 12.06 -1.77 -0.06
N ALA A 46 13.26 -1.24 -0.28
CA ALA A 46 13.49 -0.16 -1.23
C ALA A 46 13.14 -0.57 -2.68
N ALA A 47 13.52 -1.78 -3.10
CA ALA A 47 13.23 -2.29 -4.45
C ALA A 47 11.71 -2.47 -4.68
N VAL A 48 11.01 -3.06 -3.71
CA VAL A 48 9.56 -3.29 -3.78
C VAL A 48 8.79 -1.97 -3.69
N ASN A 49 9.27 -1.01 -2.89
CA ASN A 49 8.69 0.33 -2.84
C ASN A 49 8.90 1.07 -4.17
N GLY A 50 10.08 0.95 -4.78
CA GLY A 50 10.33 1.47 -6.12
C GLY A 50 9.38 0.88 -7.17
N TYR A 51 9.06 -0.43 -7.09
CA TYR A 51 8.08 -1.07 -7.96
C TYR A 51 6.65 -0.55 -7.72
N LEU A 52 6.26 -0.29 -6.45
CA LEU A 52 4.98 0.33 -6.11
C LEU A 52 4.80 1.68 -6.81
N GLU A 53 5.79 2.57 -6.65
CA GLU A 53 5.72 3.95 -7.16
C GLU A 53 5.84 4.05 -8.69
N SER A 54 6.77 3.29 -9.27
CA SER A 54 7.14 3.45 -10.69
C SER A 54 6.29 2.61 -11.64
N SER A 55 5.69 1.52 -11.16
CA SER A 55 5.03 0.53 -12.00
C SER A 55 3.60 0.25 -11.55
N SER A 56 3.43 -0.20 -10.31
CA SER A 56 2.14 -0.71 -9.84
C SER A 56 1.06 0.37 -9.74
N LEU A 57 1.38 1.50 -9.11
CA LEU A 57 0.43 2.62 -8.95
C LEU A 57 0.05 3.28 -10.29
N PRO A 58 1.01 3.67 -11.18
CA PRO A 58 0.67 4.24 -12.47
C PRO A 58 -0.19 3.34 -13.37
N GLN A 59 -0.01 2.01 -13.27
CA GLN A 59 -0.74 1.06 -14.11
C GLN A 59 -2.16 0.79 -13.62
N ASN A 60 -2.40 0.86 -12.31
CA ASN A 60 -3.68 0.45 -11.71
C ASN A 60 -4.58 1.62 -11.33
N VAL A 61 -4.03 2.79 -11.00
CA VAL A 61 -4.82 3.95 -10.53
C VAL A 61 -5.15 4.86 -11.71
N PRO A 62 -6.43 5.01 -12.12
CA PRO A 62 -6.82 5.92 -13.20
C PRO A 62 -6.45 7.36 -12.86
N GLY A 63 -5.79 8.05 -13.79
CA GLY A 63 -5.34 9.43 -13.58
C GLY A 63 -4.31 9.56 -12.46
N TYR A 64 -3.48 8.53 -12.25
CA TYR A 64 -2.40 8.54 -11.27
C TYR A 64 -1.51 9.79 -11.43
N SER A 65 -1.24 10.42 -10.30
CA SER A 65 -0.27 11.51 -10.16
C SER A 65 0.55 11.27 -8.91
N SER A 66 1.87 11.27 -9.04
CA SER A 66 2.79 11.14 -7.90
C SER A 66 2.63 12.27 -6.89
N ALA A 67 2.16 13.46 -7.32
CA ALA A 67 1.88 14.57 -6.41
C ALA A 67 0.74 14.29 -5.42
N ASN A 68 -0.12 13.33 -5.74
CA ASN A 68 -1.26 12.91 -4.91
C ASN A 68 -0.94 11.69 -4.06
N LEU A 69 0.22 11.05 -4.28
CA LEU A 69 0.70 9.99 -3.41
C LEU A 69 1.10 10.59 -2.06
N GLY A 70 0.46 10.11 -1.00
CA GLY A 70 0.78 10.46 0.38
C GLY A 70 1.80 9.49 0.96
N THR A 71 1.69 9.21 2.26
CA THR A 71 2.50 8.17 2.92
C THR A 71 2.33 6.82 2.22
N HIS A 72 3.44 6.22 1.86
CA HIS A 72 3.51 4.89 1.28
C HIS A 72 4.81 4.24 1.76
N GLY A 73 4.85 2.92 1.74
CA GLY A 73 6.04 2.22 2.17
C GLY A 73 5.87 0.72 2.16
N VAL A 74 7.01 0.07 2.27
CA VAL A 74 7.14 -1.37 2.32
C VAL A 74 8.00 -1.71 3.52
N SER A 75 7.50 -2.63 4.36
CA SER A 75 8.23 -3.10 5.53
C SER A 75 8.17 -4.61 5.65
N TYR A 76 9.17 -5.17 6.29
CA TYR A 76 9.25 -6.59 6.61
C TYR A 76 9.24 -6.77 8.12
N CYS A 77 8.53 -7.78 8.58
CA CYS A 77 8.46 -8.16 9.98
C CYS A 77 8.57 -9.68 10.12
N GLN A 78 9.00 -10.14 11.29
CA GLN A 78 9.13 -11.56 11.57
C GLN A 78 8.01 -12.08 12.48
N TYR A 79 7.73 -13.37 12.37
CA TYR A 79 6.87 -14.10 13.29
C TYR A 79 7.37 -15.55 13.44
N GLN A 80 7.21 -16.12 14.64
CA GLN A 80 7.59 -17.49 14.91
C GLN A 80 6.57 -18.47 14.30
N ASN A 81 7.05 -19.53 13.67
CA ASN A 81 6.20 -20.57 13.13
C ASN A 81 5.53 -21.37 14.29
N PRO A 82 4.22 -21.64 14.22
CA PRO A 82 3.52 -22.38 15.27
C PRO A 82 4.16 -23.75 15.52
N GLY A 83 4.54 -24.02 16.77
CA GLY A 83 5.11 -25.31 17.16
C GLY A 83 6.55 -25.58 16.69
N ALA A 84 7.25 -24.57 16.16
CA ALA A 84 8.65 -24.67 15.74
C ALA A 84 9.52 -23.56 16.33
N SER A 85 10.83 -23.79 16.40
CA SER A 85 11.83 -22.76 16.75
C SER A 85 12.26 -21.92 15.55
N SER A 86 11.63 -22.11 14.39
CA SER A 86 11.91 -21.38 13.17
C SER A 86 10.98 -20.19 12.99
N TYR A 87 11.44 -19.24 12.18
CA TYR A 87 10.76 -17.99 11.92
C TYR A 87 10.38 -17.87 10.44
N SER A 88 9.37 -17.05 10.18
CA SER A 88 8.96 -16.64 8.84
C SER A 88 8.83 -15.13 8.79
N VAL A 89 8.99 -14.59 7.59
CA VAL A 89 8.91 -13.16 7.34
C VAL A 89 7.59 -12.83 6.66
N ARG A 90 7.00 -11.70 7.05
CA ARG A 90 5.83 -11.11 6.41
C ARG A 90 6.21 -9.75 5.83
N LEU A 91 5.73 -9.51 4.63
CA LEU A 91 5.78 -8.25 3.94
C LEU A 91 4.50 -7.46 4.24
N ILE A 92 4.66 -6.17 4.49
CA ILE A 92 3.57 -5.21 4.66
C ILE A 92 3.77 -4.10 3.64
N VAL A 93 2.78 -3.88 2.79
CA VAL A 93 2.75 -2.81 1.80
C VAL A 93 1.65 -1.83 2.16
N GLU A 94 1.98 -0.55 2.19
CA GLU A 94 1.07 0.52 2.58
C GLU A 94 1.10 1.62 1.52
N ALA A 95 -0.06 2.14 1.15
CA ALA A 95 -0.15 3.28 0.26
C ALA A 95 -1.34 4.16 0.64
N ARG A 96 -1.11 5.46 0.77
CA ARG A 96 -2.14 6.49 0.93
C ARG A 96 -2.18 7.35 -0.31
N TYR A 97 -3.36 7.56 -0.86
CA TYR A 97 -3.56 8.38 -2.06
C TYR A 97 -4.63 9.43 -1.82
N ARG A 98 -4.37 10.65 -2.28
CA ARG A 98 -5.29 11.80 -2.22
C ARG A 98 -6.10 11.85 -3.50
N HIS A 99 -7.36 11.44 -3.44
CA HIS A 99 -8.25 11.45 -4.60
C HIS A 99 -8.78 12.87 -4.84
N PRO A 100 -8.51 13.48 -6.01
CA PRO A 100 -8.95 14.85 -6.27
C PRO A 100 -10.48 14.96 -6.37
N LEU A 101 -11.03 16.00 -5.74
CA LEU A 101 -12.47 16.28 -5.74
C LEU A 101 -12.79 17.42 -6.74
N PHE A 102 -13.44 17.09 -7.84
CA PHE A 102 -13.65 18.05 -8.94
C PHE A 102 -14.95 18.86 -8.84
N VAL A 103 -15.96 18.36 -8.13
CA VAL A 103 -17.27 19.01 -7.96
C VAL A 103 -17.29 19.76 -6.63
N PRO A 104 -17.30 21.11 -6.60
CA PRO A 104 -17.08 21.88 -5.37
C PRO A 104 -18.08 21.57 -4.24
N LEU A 105 -19.37 21.45 -4.56
CA LEU A 105 -20.44 21.21 -3.58
C LEU A 105 -20.35 19.83 -2.92
N VAL A 106 -19.96 18.82 -3.69
CA VAL A 106 -19.77 17.45 -3.20
C VAL A 106 -18.39 17.31 -2.55
N GLY A 107 -17.41 18.03 -3.10
CA GLY A 107 -16.05 18.13 -2.60
C GLY A 107 -16.04 18.61 -1.15
N ILE A 108 -16.73 19.71 -0.83
CA ILE A 108 -16.81 20.22 0.56
C ILE A 108 -17.36 19.17 1.54
N ILE A 109 -18.34 18.36 1.12
CA ILE A 109 -18.91 17.30 1.97
C ILE A 109 -17.92 16.15 2.13
N LEU A 110 -17.28 15.73 1.04
CA LEU A 110 -16.37 14.58 1.02
C LEU A 110 -15.02 14.85 1.68
N ASP A 111 -14.45 16.03 1.45
CA ASP A 111 -13.23 16.57 2.07
C ASP A 111 -13.42 16.63 3.60
N GLY A 112 -14.64 16.97 4.05
CA GLY A 112 -14.98 16.91 5.48
C GLY A 112 -14.88 15.51 6.12
N PHE A 113 -14.91 14.41 5.36
CA PHE A 113 -14.89 13.05 5.92
C PHE A 113 -13.50 12.56 6.33
N ASP A 114 -12.41 13.04 5.72
CA ASP A 114 -11.06 12.61 6.09
C ASP A 114 -10.43 13.49 7.19
N GLY A 115 -11.18 14.48 7.69
CA GLY A 115 -10.80 15.37 8.79
C GLY A 115 -9.93 16.54 8.36
N THR A 116 -9.65 16.70 7.06
CA THR A 116 -8.84 17.78 6.51
C THR A 116 -9.56 18.45 5.34
N MET A 117 -9.61 19.79 5.32
CA MET A 117 -10.18 20.51 4.17
C MET A 117 -9.06 20.88 3.18
N ASP A 118 -8.64 19.93 2.35
CA ASP A 118 -7.55 20.11 1.38
C ASP A 118 -7.98 19.94 -0.09
N GLY A 119 -9.27 19.73 -0.33
CA GLY A 119 -9.85 19.51 -1.65
C GLY A 119 -9.62 18.10 -2.20
N ASN A 120 -9.20 17.15 -1.36
CA ASN A 120 -9.01 15.76 -1.73
C ASN A 120 -9.67 14.83 -0.71
N LEU A 121 -9.94 13.61 -1.13
CA LEU A 121 -10.30 12.54 -0.21
C LEU A 121 -9.11 11.60 -0.07
N ALA A 122 -8.44 11.64 1.08
CA ALA A 122 -7.29 10.81 1.35
C ALA A 122 -7.72 9.40 1.82
N VAL A 123 -7.34 8.38 1.06
CA VAL A 123 -7.63 6.98 1.42
C VAL A 123 -6.34 6.17 1.48
N SER A 124 -6.22 5.33 2.51
CA SER A 124 -5.11 4.41 2.69
C SER A 124 -5.54 2.96 2.44
N THR A 125 -4.65 2.18 1.85
CA THR A 125 -4.74 0.73 1.79
C THR A 125 -3.48 0.11 2.40
N ARG A 126 -3.64 -1.09 2.97
CA ARG A 126 -2.57 -1.86 3.57
C ARG A 126 -2.81 -3.33 3.25
N GLU A 127 -1.81 -3.97 2.66
CA GLU A 127 -1.84 -5.38 2.29
C GLU A 127 -0.65 -6.11 2.92
N GLN A 128 -0.86 -7.37 3.31
CA GLN A 128 0.17 -8.18 3.97
C GLN A 128 0.31 -9.54 3.31
N PHE A 129 1.55 -9.92 3.00
CA PHE A 129 1.87 -11.19 2.34
C PHE A 129 2.96 -11.93 3.11
N ARG A 130 2.88 -13.26 3.16
CA ARG A 130 4.00 -14.07 3.63
C ARG A 130 5.10 -14.03 2.57
N VAL A 131 6.36 -13.87 3.00
CA VAL A 131 7.51 -13.99 2.11
C VAL A 131 7.84 -15.46 1.91
N GLU A 132 8.11 -15.86 0.68
CA GLU A 132 8.46 -17.23 0.26
C GLU A 132 9.91 -17.57 0.62
N ASN A 133 10.22 -17.47 1.91
CA ASN A 133 11.51 -17.82 2.47
C ASN A 133 11.52 -19.27 2.96
N MET A 134 12.70 -19.89 2.93
CA MET A 134 12.92 -21.07 3.77
C MET A 134 12.79 -20.68 5.24
N PRO A 135 12.35 -21.61 6.13
CA PRO A 135 12.27 -21.33 7.56
C PRO A 135 13.62 -20.83 8.09
N LEU A 136 13.60 -19.67 8.74
CA LEU A 136 14.80 -19.00 9.25
C LEU A 136 15.03 -19.32 10.73
N ASN A 137 16.26 -19.18 11.18
CA ASN A 137 16.62 -19.19 12.59
C ASN A 137 16.55 -17.77 13.17
N LEU A 138 16.52 -17.67 14.51
CA LEU A 138 16.44 -16.37 15.18
C LEU A 138 17.55 -15.40 14.75
N SER A 139 18.78 -15.89 14.58
CA SER A 139 19.93 -15.06 14.17
C SER A 139 19.80 -14.43 12.77
N GLU A 140 18.82 -14.86 11.96
CA GLU A 140 18.61 -14.34 10.60
C GLU A 140 17.47 -13.31 10.57
N VAL A 141 16.77 -13.12 11.69
CA VAL A 141 15.56 -12.27 11.81
C VAL A 141 15.53 -11.42 13.10
N ASP A 142 16.54 -11.50 13.95
CA ASP A 142 16.53 -10.88 15.29
C ASP A 142 16.43 -9.35 15.19
N ALA A 143 17.03 -8.75 14.17
CA ALA A 143 16.90 -7.31 13.91
C ALA A 143 15.60 -6.91 13.20
N LEU A 144 14.77 -7.86 12.75
CA LEU A 144 13.45 -7.55 12.18
C LEU A 144 12.43 -7.32 13.30
N ALA A 145 11.59 -6.29 13.11
CA ALA A 145 10.48 -6.05 14.01
C ALA A 145 9.52 -7.24 14.05
N ALA A 146 8.95 -7.52 15.22
CA ALA A 146 7.86 -8.48 15.34
C ALA A 146 6.63 -7.98 14.56
N CYS A 147 5.97 -8.88 13.83
CA CYS A 147 4.75 -8.51 13.12
C CYS A 147 3.63 -8.09 14.09
N PRO A 148 2.85 -7.06 13.73
CA PRO A 148 1.70 -6.61 14.51
C PRO A 148 0.55 -7.63 14.54
#